data_AF-A0A1X6ZZU3-F1
#
_entry.id   AF-A0A1X6ZZU3-F1
#
_cell.length_a   1.000
_cell.length_b   1.000
_cell.length_c   1.000
_cell.angle_alpha   90.00
_cell.angle_beta   90.00
_cell.angle_gamma   90.00
#
_symmetry.space_group_name_H-M   'P 1'
#
loop_
_entity.id
_entity.type
_entity.pdbx_description
1 polymer ?
#
loop_
_entity_poly.entity_id
_entity_poly.type
_entity_poly.pdbx_seq_one_letter_code
_entity_poly.pdbx_strand_id
1 'polypeptide(L)'
;MTKTAAIIGGGVIGGGWAARFLLNGWDVNVFDPDPEAERKISEVMANARHALPMLYDYALPAEGNLRFCSSIADAVTDAQWVQESVSERLELKHKVLAEVQSANASVPVGSSTSGFKPSELQEGARVPGQIMVTHPFNPVYLLPLIEVVPSKVTSEEAIENANEILNSIGLYPLRVQKEIDAHIADRFLEAVWREALWLVKDGIANTEEIDNAIRYGFGIRWAQMGLFETYRVAGGEAGMRHFMAQFGPALKWPWTKLMDVPEFTDELVDMIADQSDAQSGGLTIRELERKRDNNLIAMMRALKQQGNAAGRLINDHQETLRPVLEDTAPLITINRSIPVDWTDYNGHMNEGRYGQIFSDAADAVMNHVGANAEYIKAGNSYFTAETTIKYLIESHAGEQVRVESRITLGEGKKLRCFHEMKRESDGELLATCDQFMLHVNLESRKSCPPLDHVKDKVESLAKLHAEA
;
A
#
# COMPACT_ATOMS: atom_id res chain seq x y z
N MET A 1 9.60 -9.48 21.73
CA MET A 1 8.15 -9.32 22.01
C MET A 1 7.55 -8.69 20.77
N THR A 2 6.42 -9.20 20.31
CA THR A 2 5.66 -8.64 19.18
C THR A 2 5.10 -7.27 19.59
N LYS A 3 5.06 -6.30 18.68
CA LYS A 3 4.47 -4.98 18.93
C LYS A 3 2.94 -5.09 18.85
N THR A 4 2.22 -4.27 19.62
CA THR A 4 0.76 -4.27 19.74
C THR A 4 0.19 -2.89 19.39
N ALA A 5 -0.80 -2.85 18.51
CA ALA A 5 -1.64 -1.68 18.27
C ALA A 5 -3.03 -1.89 18.86
N ALA A 6 -3.59 -0.86 19.49
CA ALA A 6 -4.98 -0.86 19.95
C ALA A 6 -5.85 -0.01 19.02
N ILE A 7 -6.95 -0.57 18.54
CA ILE A 7 -7.92 0.10 17.67
C ILE A 7 -9.21 0.29 18.44
N ILE A 8 -9.62 1.54 18.63
CA ILE A 8 -10.82 1.90 19.38
C ILE A 8 -11.88 2.38 18.39
N GLY A 9 -12.86 1.51 18.10
CA GLY A 9 -13.84 1.66 17.03
C GLY A 9 -13.58 0.69 15.87
N GLY A 10 -14.54 -0.20 15.60
CA GLY A 10 -14.51 -1.30 14.63
C GLY A 10 -15.36 -1.06 13.39
N GLY A 11 -15.50 0.20 12.96
CA GLY A 11 -16.07 0.57 11.68
C GLY A 11 -15.12 0.34 10.49
N VAL A 12 -15.44 0.91 9.33
CA VAL A 12 -14.62 0.77 8.10
C VAL A 12 -13.18 1.25 8.30
N ILE A 13 -12.98 2.42 8.92
CA ILE A 13 -11.65 3.00 9.16
C ILE A 13 -10.87 2.20 10.20
N GLY A 14 -11.51 1.85 11.32
CA GLY A 14 -10.90 1.03 12.36
C GLY A 14 -10.50 -0.36 11.85
N GLY A 15 -11.37 -1.04 11.11
CA GLY A 15 -11.04 -2.30 10.43
C GLY A 15 -9.88 -2.15 9.45
N GLY A 16 -9.79 -1.00 8.78
CA GLY A 16 -8.68 -0.67 7.89
C GLY A 16 -7.34 -0.53 8.62
N TRP A 17 -7.33 0.16 9.75
CA TRP A 17 -6.14 0.25 10.62
C TRP A 17 -5.76 -1.10 11.23
N ALA A 18 -6.75 -1.86 11.70
CA ALA A 18 -6.53 -3.21 12.20
C ALA A 18 -5.84 -4.08 11.13
N ALA A 19 -6.37 -4.08 9.90
CA ALA A 19 -5.75 -4.76 8.77
C ALA A 19 -4.33 -4.30 8.47
N ARG A 20 -4.08 -2.99 8.49
CA ARG A 20 -2.75 -2.45 8.19
C ARG A 20 -1.70 -2.90 9.21
N PHE A 21 -1.99 -2.79 10.51
CA PHE A 21 -1.06 -3.23 11.55
C PHE A 21 -0.88 -4.76 11.55
N LEU A 22 -1.99 -5.50 11.50
CA LEU A 22 -2.00 -6.96 11.61
C LEU A 22 -1.20 -7.63 10.48
N LEU A 23 -1.40 -7.19 9.24
CA LEU A 23 -0.70 -7.72 8.07
C LEU A 23 0.77 -7.27 7.98
N ASN A 24 1.20 -6.33 8.82
CA ASN A 24 2.62 -5.95 8.98
C ASN A 24 3.23 -6.55 10.26
N GLY A 25 2.63 -7.61 10.81
CA GLY A 25 3.18 -8.41 11.91
C GLY A 25 3.04 -7.80 13.30
N TRP A 26 2.15 -6.83 13.49
CA TRP A 26 1.77 -6.34 14.81
C TRP A 26 0.58 -7.14 15.33
N ASP A 27 0.58 -7.44 16.63
CA ASP A 27 -0.64 -7.86 17.31
C ASP A 27 -1.63 -6.67 17.35
N VAL A 28 -2.92 -6.96 17.23
CA VAL A 28 -3.96 -5.92 17.21
C VAL A 28 -5.04 -6.24 18.23
N ASN A 29 -5.19 -5.33 19.19
CA ASN A 29 -6.30 -5.33 20.11
C ASN A 29 -7.40 -4.40 19.58
N VAL A 30 -8.64 -4.88 19.49
CA VAL A 30 -9.78 -4.07 19.05
C VAL A 30 -10.78 -3.95 20.19
N PHE A 31 -11.28 -2.74 20.42
CA PHE A 31 -12.49 -2.54 21.21
C PHE A 31 -13.54 -1.77 20.42
N ASP A 32 -14.76 -2.29 20.37
CA ASP A 32 -15.95 -1.60 19.90
C ASP A 32 -17.17 -2.12 20.68
N PRO A 33 -18.09 -1.24 21.13
CA PRO A 33 -19.30 -1.66 21.85
C PRO A 33 -20.38 -2.30 20.96
N ASP A 34 -20.31 -2.18 19.64
CA ASP A 34 -21.24 -2.78 18.69
C ASP A 34 -21.03 -4.31 18.60
N PRO A 35 -22.06 -5.13 18.88
CA PRO A 35 -21.94 -6.59 18.74
C PRO A 35 -21.62 -7.05 17.32
N GLU A 36 -21.84 -6.22 16.30
CA GLU A 36 -21.52 -6.54 14.90
C GLU A 36 -20.08 -6.16 14.49
N ALA A 37 -19.29 -5.56 15.38
CA ALA A 37 -17.95 -5.07 15.06
C ALA A 37 -17.02 -6.18 14.55
N GLU A 38 -17.06 -7.36 15.16
CA GLU A 38 -16.24 -8.51 14.74
C GLU A 38 -16.56 -8.95 13.30
N ARG A 39 -17.85 -9.01 12.94
CA ARG A 39 -18.27 -9.33 11.58
C ARG A 39 -17.79 -8.26 10.59
N LYS A 40 -18.02 -6.98 10.90
CA LYS A 40 -17.62 -5.84 10.04
C LYS A 40 -16.11 -5.80 9.81
N ILE A 41 -15.32 -5.98 10.86
CA ILE A 41 -13.85 -6.01 10.76
C ILE A 41 -13.40 -7.25 9.98
N SER A 42 -14.02 -8.40 10.19
CA SER A 42 -13.68 -9.62 9.44
C SER A 42 -13.87 -9.44 7.93
N GLU A 43 -14.91 -8.73 7.51
CA GLU A 43 -15.15 -8.39 6.10
C GLU A 43 -14.06 -7.46 5.54
N VAL A 44 -13.68 -6.41 6.27
CA VAL A 44 -12.58 -5.51 5.89
C VAL A 44 -11.26 -6.27 5.83
N MET A 45 -11.00 -7.14 6.80
CA MET A 45 -9.80 -7.97 6.87
C MET A 45 -9.71 -8.95 5.70
N ALA A 46 -10.81 -9.63 5.36
CA ALA A 46 -10.86 -10.51 4.20
C ALA A 46 -10.58 -9.73 2.90
N ASN A 47 -11.01 -8.47 2.82
CA ASN A 47 -10.67 -7.62 1.69
C ASN A 47 -9.16 -7.31 1.65
N ALA A 48 -8.62 -6.86 2.79
CA ALA A 48 -7.21 -6.48 2.95
C ALA A 48 -6.23 -7.64 2.74
N ARG A 49 -6.51 -8.85 3.27
CA ARG A 49 -5.67 -10.05 3.09
C ARG A 49 -5.49 -10.44 1.63
N HIS A 50 -6.49 -10.17 0.80
CA HIS A 50 -6.38 -10.38 -0.64
C HIS A 50 -5.68 -9.21 -1.33
N ALA A 51 -6.01 -7.96 -0.95
CA ALA A 51 -5.54 -6.77 -1.67
C ALA A 51 -4.10 -6.36 -1.34
N LEU A 52 -3.76 -6.19 -0.06
CA LEU A 52 -2.49 -5.59 0.36
C LEU A 52 -1.25 -6.40 -0.08
N PRO A 53 -1.21 -7.75 0.07
CA PRO A 53 -0.05 -8.53 -0.35
C PRO A 53 0.27 -8.39 -1.85
N MET A 54 -0.73 -8.17 -2.71
CA MET A 54 -0.54 -8.01 -4.15
C MET A 54 0.25 -6.75 -4.52
N LEU A 55 0.34 -5.73 -3.65
CA LEU A 55 1.15 -4.53 -3.90
C LEU A 55 2.66 -4.84 -3.95
N TYR A 56 3.10 -5.88 -3.23
CA TYR A 56 4.50 -6.17 -2.98
C TYR A 56 5.03 -7.30 -3.88
N ASP A 57 6.34 -7.32 -4.11
CA ASP A 57 7.03 -8.42 -4.80
C ASP A 57 7.63 -9.45 -3.82
N TYR A 58 7.62 -9.13 -2.52
CA TYR A 58 7.98 -10.02 -1.42
C TYR A 58 6.76 -10.26 -0.52
N ALA A 59 6.76 -11.38 0.19
CA ALA A 59 5.76 -11.66 1.21
C ALA A 59 5.78 -10.59 2.30
N LEU A 60 4.58 -10.25 2.80
CA LEU A 60 4.46 -9.50 4.05
C LEU A 60 4.98 -10.35 5.22
N PRO A 61 5.31 -9.71 6.36
CA PRO A 61 5.65 -10.44 7.57
C PRO A 61 4.52 -11.39 7.98
N ALA A 62 4.85 -12.37 8.83
CA ALA A 62 3.84 -13.22 9.44
C ALA A 62 2.77 -12.35 10.11
N GLU A 63 1.51 -12.66 9.84
CA GLU A 63 0.37 -11.93 10.39
C GLU A 63 0.39 -11.99 11.93
N GLY A 64 0.10 -10.85 12.58
CA GLY A 64 -0.02 -10.80 14.04
C GLY A 64 -1.32 -11.43 14.56
N ASN A 65 -1.52 -11.37 15.87
CA ASN A 65 -2.74 -11.88 16.51
C ASN A 65 -3.80 -10.79 16.64
N LEU A 66 -5.01 -11.06 16.16
CA LEU A 66 -6.17 -10.19 16.33
C LEU A 66 -6.96 -10.61 17.58
N ARG A 67 -7.19 -9.67 18.50
CA ARG A 67 -7.95 -9.90 19.73
C ARG A 67 -9.05 -8.85 19.89
N PHE A 68 -10.28 -9.31 20.08
CA PHE A 68 -11.40 -8.45 20.49
C PHE A 68 -11.45 -8.35 22.01
N CYS A 69 -11.34 -7.13 22.52
CA CYS A 69 -11.25 -6.82 23.94
C CYS A 69 -12.61 -6.45 24.51
N SER A 70 -12.79 -6.64 25.81
CA SER A 70 -14.06 -6.36 26.51
C SER A 70 -14.19 -4.91 26.99
N SER A 71 -13.10 -4.15 26.98
CA SER A 71 -13.05 -2.74 27.40
C SER A 71 -11.91 -2.00 26.69
N ILE A 72 -11.96 -0.66 26.70
CA ILE A 72 -10.84 0.18 26.21
C ILE A 72 -9.58 -0.09 27.03
N ALA A 73 -9.70 -0.19 28.36
CA ALA A 73 -8.57 -0.46 29.24
C ALA A 73 -7.82 -1.75 28.87
N ASP A 74 -8.56 -2.84 28.62
CA ASP A 74 -8.00 -4.13 28.16
C ASP A 74 -7.28 -4.00 26.81
N ALA A 75 -7.83 -3.20 25.88
CA ALA A 75 -7.21 -2.99 24.59
C ALA A 75 -5.88 -2.21 24.66
N VAL A 76 -5.80 -1.17 25.50
CA VAL A 76 -4.69 -0.19 25.46
C VAL A 76 -3.57 -0.42 26.47
N THR A 77 -3.76 -1.29 27.48
CA THR A 77 -2.81 -1.45 28.60
C THR A 77 -1.37 -1.71 28.14
N ASP A 78 -1.17 -2.64 27.20
CA ASP A 78 0.15 -3.04 26.69
C ASP A 78 0.45 -2.51 25.27
N ALA A 79 -0.40 -1.61 24.75
CA ALA A 79 -0.27 -1.12 23.38
C ALA A 79 0.89 -0.12 23.22
N GLN A 80 1.59 -0.20 22.10
CA GLN A 80 2.61 0.78 21.68
C GLN A 80 2.02 1.86 20.76
N TRP A 81 0.82 1.65 20.23
CA TRP A 81 0.07 2.60 19.43
C TRP A 81 -1.42 2.49 19.76
N VAL A 82 -2.12 3.61 19.94
CA VAL A 82 -3.58 3.63 20.00
C VAL A 82 -4.13 4.43 18.83
N GLN A 83 -5.03 3.82 18.07
CA GLN A 83 -5.79 4.48 17.03
C GLN A 83 -7.26 4.61 17.45
N GLU A 84 -7.73 5.83 17.63
CA GLU A 84 -9.13 6.15 17.83
C GLU A 84 -9.83 6.34 16.48
N SER A 85 -10.88 5.56 16.24
CA SER A 85 -11.69 5.57 15.01
C SER A 85 -13.19 5.46 15.32
N VAL A 86 -13.64 6.06 16.43
CA VAL A 86 -15.07 6.14 16.79
C VAL A 86 -15.78 7.24 15.98
N SER A 87 -17.11 7.28 16.08
CA SER A 87 -17.94 8.24 15.34
C SER A 87 -17.49 9.69 15.51
N GLU A 88 -17.71 10.49 14.47
CA GLU A 88 -17.31 11.91 14.37
C GLU A 88 -18.15 12.83 15.26
N ARG A 89 -18.06 12.63 16.58
CA ARG A 89 -18.73 13.41 17.64
C ARG A 89 -17.70 13.75 18.71
N LEU A 90 -17.47 15.04 18.92
CA LEU A 90 -16.37 15.52 19.77
C LEU A 90 -16.50 15.03 21.22
N GLU A 91 -17.70 15.07 21.78
CA GLU A 91 -17.96 14.64 23.16
C GLU A 91 -17.69 13.14 23.35
N LEU A 92 -18.00 12.32 22.34
CA LEU A 92 -17.70 10.89 22.37
C LEU A 92 -16.19 10.67 22.33
N LYS A 93 -15.48 11.38 21.44
CA LYS A 93 -14.02 11.28 21.33
C LYS A 93 -13.35 11.70 22.63
N HIS A 94 -13.76 12.80 23.27
CA HIS A 94 -13.25 13.20 24.59
C HIS A 94 -13.43 12.11 25.64
N LYS A 95 -14.61 11.49 25.71
CA LYS A 95 -14.88 10.39 26.65
C LYS A 95 -13.95 9.20 26.41
N VAL A 96 -13.82 8.78 25.15
CA VAL A 96 -12.95 7.66 24.74
C VAL A 96 -11.48 7.97 25.05
N LEU A 97 -11.00 9.15 24.66
CA LEU A 97 -9.63 9.58 24.90
C LEU A 97 -9.32 9.62 26.41
N ALA A 98 -10.23 10.12 27.25
CA ALA A 98 -10.08 10.13 28.70
C ALA A 98 -9.97 8.72 29.30
N GLU A 99 -10.74 7.75 28.78
CA GLU A 99 -10.65 6.34 29.19
C GLU A 99 -9.30 5.72 28.78
N VAL A 100 -8.82 6.03 27.58
CA VAL A 100 -7.48 5.65 27.11
C VAL A 100 -6.40 6.19 28.05
N GLN A 101 -6.39 7.49 28.38
CA GLN A 101 -5.34 8.06 29.26
C GLN A 101 -5.43 7.55 30.70
N SER A 102 -6.63 7.12 31.13
CA SER A 102 -6.81 6.51 32.45
C SER A 102 -6.11 5.15 32.55
N ALA A 103 -6.12 4.38 31.46
CA ALA A 103 -5.50 3.06 31.39
C ALA A 103 -4.02 3.10 30.96
N ASN A 104 -3.67 3.96 29.98
CA ASN A 104 -2.31 4.11 29.47
C ASN A 104 -2.03 5.57 29.10
N ALA A 105 -1.30 6.27 29.98
CA ALA A 105 -0.97 7.69 29.82
C ALA A 105 0.37 7.96 29.10
N SER A 106 1.03 6.90 28.61
CA SER A 106 2.34 6.98 27.94
C SER A 106 2.29 6.62 26.46
N VAL A 107 1.21 5.96 26.02
CA VAL A 107 1.07 5.52 24.63
C VAL A 107 0.67 6.69 23.71
N PRO A 108 1.30 6.83 22.53
CA PRO A 108 0.82 7.79 21.53
C PRO A 108 -0.59 7.42 21.06
N VAL A 109 -1.45 8.43 20.95
CA VAL A 109 -2.83 8.28 20.51
C VAL A 109 -3.04 9.06 19.21
N GLY A 110 -3.29 8.34 18.14
CA GLY A 110 -3.74 8.87 16.86
C GLY A 110 -5.26 8.87 16.78
N SER A 111 -5.88 10.03 16.51
CA SER A 111 -7.30 10.09 16.11
C SER A 111 -7.42 10.02 14.59
N SER A 112 -8.38 9.25 14.08
CA SER A 112 -8.75 9.19 12.66
C SER A 112 -9.79 10.23 12.26
N THR A 113 -10.05 11.24 13.09
CA THR A 113 -10.97 12.35 12.73
C THR A 113 -10.58 12.94 11.38
N SER A 114 -11.60 13.29 10.59
CA SER A 114 -11.46 13.95 9.30
C SER A 114 -11.69 15.46 9.42
N GLY A 115 -12.27 15.92 10.53
CA GLY A 115 -12.68 17.31 10.70
C GLY A 115 -11.99 18.06 11.84
N PHE A 116 -11.91 17.46 13.02
CA PHE A 116 -11.54 18.16 14.26
C PHE A 116 -10.05 18.46 14.34
N LYS A 117 -9.70 19.61 14.90
CA LYS A 117 -8.31 19.96 15.21
C LYS A 117 -7.81 19.09 16.37
N PRO A 118 -6.50 18.76 16.40
CA PRO A 118 -5.86 18.17 17.57
C PRO A 118 -6.14 18.95 18.86
N SER A 119 -6.11 20.29 18.83
CA SER A 119 -6.41 21.11 20.00
C SER A 119 -7.82 20.93 20.55
N GLU A 120 -8.81 20.73 19.69
CA GLU A 120 -10.20 20.44 20.10
C GLU A 120 -10.27 19.06 20.77
N LEU A 121 -9.61 18.04 20.22
CA LEU A 121 -9.54 16.70 20.81
C LEU A 121 -8.84 16.68 22.19
N GLN A 122 -7.94 17.62 22.41
CA GLN A 122 -7.12 17.73 23.63
C GLN A 122 -7.82 18.50 24.75
N GLU A 123 -8.99 19.10 24.51
CA GLU A 123 -9.73 19.84 25.52
C GLU A 123 -10.08 18.94 26.71
N GLY A 124 -9.68 19.35 27.91
CA GLY A 124 -9.90 18.57 29.14
C GLY A 124 -9.04 17.31 29.26
N ALA A 125 -8.13 17.03 28.32
CA ALA A 125 -7.26 15.87 28.38
C ALA A 125 -6.23 15.98 29.53
N ARG A 126 -5.98 14.86 30.21
CA ARG A 126 -4.98 14.74 31.29
C ARG A 126 -3.56 14.87 30.76
N VAL A 127 -3.28 14.28 29.60
CA VAL A 127 -1.97 14.29 28.93
C VAL A 127 -2.18 14.72 27.47
N PRO A 128 -2.41 16.00 27.18
CA PRO A 128 -2.82 16.43 25.83
C PRO A 128 -1.74 16.18 24.77
N GLY A 129 -0.45 16.25 25.14
CA GLY A 129 0.67 16.02 24.22
C GLY A 129 0.76 14.60 23.65
N GLN A 130 0.05 13.62 24.23
CA GLN A 130 0.00 12.26 23.69
C GLN A 130 -1.01 12.10 22.54
N ILE A 131 -1.92 13.06 22.36
CA ILE A 131 -3.01 13.01 21.38
C ILE A 131 -2.61 13.83 20.16
N MET A 132 -2.70 13.22 18.99
CA MET A 132 -2.54 13.87 17.69
C MET A 132 -3.54 13.31 16.68
N VAL A 133 -3.76 14.02 15.58
CA VAL A 133 -4.52 13.44 14.46
C VAL A 133 -3.58 12.65 13.56
N THR A 134 -4.06 11.49 13.13
CA THR A 134 -3.43 10.60 12.14
C THR A 134 -4.53 10.18 11.17
N HIS A 135 -4.88 11.12 10.31
CA HIS A 135 -6.03 10.99 9.42
C HIS A 135 -5.65 10.11 8.21
N PRO A 136 -6.29 8.94 8.04
CA PRO A 136 -6.02 8.03 6.93
C PRO A 136 -6.95 8.29 5.74
N PHE A 137 -6.68 7.65 4.59
CA PHE A 137 -7.60 7.61 3.46
C PHE A 137 -8.12 6.19 3.24
N ASN A 138 -9.43 6.05 3.00
CA ASN A 138 -10.05 4.75 2.75
C ASN A 138 -9.76 4.26 1.31
N PRO A 139 -9.29 3.02 1.08
CA PRO A 139 -8.99 1.97 2.07
C PRO A 139 -7.63 2.15 2.77
N VAL A 140 -7.66 2.21 4.10
CA VAL A 140 -6.49 2.48 4.97
C VAL A 140 -5.37 1.45 4.77
N TYR A 141 -5.72 0.21 4.46
CA TYR A 141 -4.73 -0.83 4.22
C TYR A 141 -4.00 -0.68 2.89
N LEU A 142 -4.51 0.05 1.88
CA LEU A 142 -3.81 0.28 0.59
C LEU A 142 -3.25 1.69 0.45
N LEU A 143 -4.04 2.72 0.76
CA LEU A 143 -3.62 4.10 0.52
C LEU A 143 -2.57 4.51 1.56
N PRO A 144 -1.36 4.92 1.12
CA PRO A 144 -0.24 5.06 2.05
C PRO A 144 -0.27 6.36 2.85
N LEU A 145 -0.93 7.41 2.37
CA LEU A 145 -0.88 8.73 2.99
C LEU A 145 -1.60 8.76 4.34
N ILE A 146 -0.94 9.29 5.37
CA ILE A 146 -1.55 9.62 6.67
C ILE A 146 -1.23 11.08 6.98
N GLU A 147 -2.25 11.93 7.16
CA GLU A 147 -2.02 13.29 7.63
C GLU A 147 -1.77 13.27 9.15
N VAL A 148 -0.51 13.52 9.54
CA VAL A 148 -0.11 13.65 10.93
C VAL A 148 -0.24 15.12 11.33
N VAL A 149 -1.28 15.43 12.09
CA VAL A 149 -1.57 16.81 12.54
C VAL A 149 -1.25 16.93 14.03
N PRO A 150 -0.14 17.60 14.38
CA PRO A 150 0.17 17.91 15.76
C PRO A 150 -0.56 19.18 16.20
N SER A 151 -0.62 19.36 17.52
CA SER A 151 -0.96 20.62 18.18
C SER A 151 0.31 21.35 18.64
N LYS A 152 0.16 22.53 19.25
CA LYS A 152 1.27 23.22 19.92
C LYS A 152 1.83 22.48 21.14
N VAL A 153 1.08 21.57 21.73
CA VAL A 153 1.49 20.82 22.94
C VAL A 153 2.03 19.43 22.62
N THR A 154 1.93 19.00 21.36
CA THR A 154 2.53 17.75 20.87
C THR A 154 4.04 17.96 20.72
N SER A 155 4.86 17.13 21.36
CA SER A 155 6.32 17.23 21.27
C SER A 155 6.85 16.73 19.91
N GLU A 156 8.01 17.24 19.49
CA GLU A 156 8.69 16.73 18.28
C GLU A 156 9.01 15.23 18.40
N GLU A 157 9.42 14.77 19.59
CA GLU A 157 9.67 13.35 19.87
C GLU A 157 8.42 12.49 19.63
N ALA A 158 7.23 12.95 20.04
CA ALA A 158 5.99 12.22 19.80
C ALA A 158 5.64 12.14 18.30
N ILE A 159 5.92 13.22 17.55
CA ILE A 159 5.71 13.27 16.09
C ILE A 159 6.70 12.33 15.39
N GLU A 160 7.96 12.34 15.79
CA GLU A 160 9.00 11.46 15.24
C GLU A 160 8.67 9.99 15.51
N ASN A 161 8.27 9.64 16.74
CA ASN A 161 7.84 8.28 17.08
C ASN A 161 6.61 7.85 16.24
N ALA A 162 5.61 8.72 16.09
CA ALA A 162 4.47 8.42 15.22
C ALA A 162 4.91 8.20 13.75
N ASN A 163 5.81 9.03 13.25
CA ASN A 163 6.35 8.88 11.90
C ASN A 163 7.10 7.56 11.74
N GLU A 164 7.94 7.17 12.71
CA GLU A 164 8.67 5.90 12.69
C GLU A 164 7.72 4.70 12.67
N ILE A 165 6.69 4.70 13.53
CA ILE A 165 5.67 3.65 13.58
C ILE A 165 4.95 3.55 12.24
N LEU A 166 4.42 4.65 11.71
CA LEU A 166 3.67 4.68 10.45
C LEU A 166 4.53 4.24 9.25
N ASN A 167 5.77 4.73 9.15
CA ASN A 167 6.71 4.28 8.11
C ASN A 167 7.03 2.77 8.24
N SER A 168 7.15 2.25 9.47
CA SER A 168 7.48 0.84 9.70
C SER A 168 6.40 -0.14 9.23
N ILE A 169 5.16 0.34 9.06
CA ILE A 169 4.05 -0.42 8.47
C ILE A 169 3.74 0.05 7.04
N GLY A 170 4.70 0.70 6.38
CA GLY A 170 4.65 1.11 4.96
C GLY A 170 3.72 2.27 4.63
N LEU A 171 3.29 3.04 5.63
CA LEU A 171 2.51 4.27 5.43
C LEU A 171 3.45 5.48 5.29
N TYR A 172 2.94 6.55 4.72
CA TYR A 172 3.63 7.82 4.54
C TYR A 172 3.02 8.90 5.43
N PRO A 173 3.66 9.24 6.55
CA PRO A 173 3.20 10.30 7.44
C PRO A 173 3.49 11.68 6.82
N LEU A 174 2.44 12.37 6.39
CA LEU A 174 2.51 13.77 5.95
C LEU A 174 2.28 14.68 7.16
N ARG A 175 3.36 15.29 7.66
CA ARG A 175 3.26 16.27 8.74
C ARG A 175 2.54 17.53 8.28
N VAL A 176 1.38 17.79 8.87
CA VAL A 176 0.66 19.06 8.71
C VAL A 176 1.29 20.09 9.65
N GLN A 177 1.75 21.20 9.08
CA GLN A 177 2.56 22.19 9.82
C GLN A 177 1.74 22.99 10.84
N LYS A 178 0.46 23.19 10.57
CA LYS A 178 -0.47 23.92 11.42
C LYS A 178 -1.82 23.24 11.35
N GLU A 179 -2.40 22.95 12.51
CA GLU A 179 -3.77 22.46 12.57
C GLU A 179 -4.74 23.42 11.88
N ILE A 180 -5.71 22.82 11.22
CA ILE A 180 -6.80 23.48 10.51
C ILE A 180 -7.94 22.47 10.39
N ASP A 181 -9.18 22.97 10.36
CA ASP A 181 -10.35 22.14 10.09
C ASP A 181 -10.21 21.43 8.74
N ALA A 182 -10.53 20.13 8.73
CA ALA A 182 -10.42 19.27 7.54
C ALA A 182 -9.02 19.17 6.92
N HIS A 183 -7.98 19.51 7.69
CA HIS A 183 -6.57 19.26 7.37
C HIS A 183 -6.16 19.78 5.98
N ILE A 184 -5.42 19.03 5.16
CA ILE A 184 -5.02 19.45 3.81
C ILE A 184 -5.88 18.76 2.76
N ALA A 185 -5.89 17.42 2.76
CA ALA A 185 -6.49 16.64 1.69
C ALA A 185 -8.02 16.77 1.66
N ASP A 186 -8.68 16.70 2.80
CA ASP A 186 -10.14 16.81 2.87
C ASP A 186 -10.62 18.19 2.46
N ARG A 187 -9.82 19.25 2.65
CA ARG A 187 -10.14 20.56 2.08
C ARG A 187 -10.16 20.56 0.55
N PHE A 188 -9.31 19.78 -0.09
CA PHE A 188 -9.36 19.61 -1.55
C PHE A 188 -10.55 18.76 -1.97
N LEU A 189 -10.83 17.66 -1.26
CA LEU A 189 -11.98 16.81 -1.53
C LEU A 189 -13.29 17.60 -1.37
N GLU A 190 -13.43 18.37 -0.29
CA GLU A 190 -14.57 19.26 -0.05
C GLU A 190 -14.71 20.32 -1.13
N ALA A 191 -13.62 20.94 -1.58
CA ALA A 191 -13.70 21.93 -2.66
C ALA A 191 -14.23 21.31 -3.97
N VAL A 192 -13.79 20.10 -4.31
CA VAL A 192 -14.29 19.38 -5.51
C VAL A 192 -15.72 18.92 -5.32
N TRP A 193 -16.06 18.39 -4.14
CA TRP A 193 -17.40 17.89 -3.81
C TRP A 193 -18.45 19.00 -3.86
N ARG A 194 -18.17 20.16 -3.26
CA ARG A 194 -19.09 21.30 -3.25
C ARG A 194 -19.35 21.83 -4.66
N GLU A 195 -18.34 21.83 -5.54
CA GLU A 195 -18.54 22.19 -6.94
C GLU A 195 -19.45 21.17 -7.64
N ALA A 196 -19.19 19.87 -7.43
CA ALA A 196 -19.97 18.79 -8.02
C ALA A 196 -21.45 18.89 -7.63
N LEU A 197 -21.76 19.19 -6.38
CA LEU A 197 -23.13 19.39 -5.90
C LEU A 197 -23.88 20.50 -6.66
N TRP A 198 -23.22 21.63 -6.91
CA TRP A 198 -23.80 22.71 -7.72
C TRP A 198 -23.98 22.31 -9.17
N LEU A 199 -23.00 21.63 -9.77
CA LEU A 199 -23.10 21.14 -11.16
C LEU A 199 -24.28 20.17 -11.35
N VAL A 200 -24.53 19.28 -10.39
CA VAL A 200 -25.70 18.38 -10.42
C VAL A 200 -26.99 19.15 -10.24
N LYS A 201 -27.08 19.97 -9.17
CA LYS A 201 -28.31 20.70 -8.85
C LYS A 201 -28.74 21.63 -9.99
N ASP A 202 -27.78 22.32 -10.62
CA ASP A 202 -28.07 23.27 -11.69
C ASP A 202 -28.21 22.58 -13.07
N GLY A 203 -28.16 21.23 -13.10
CA GLY A 203 -28.39 20.42 -14.31
C GLY A 203 -27.28 20.54 -15.36
N ILE A 204 -26.07 20.91 -14.94
CA ILE A 204 -24.91 21.05 -15.83
C ILE A 204 -24.29 19.69 -16.17
N ALA A 205 -24.27 18.77 -15.21
CA ALA A 205 -23.76 17.42 -15.38
C ALA A 205 -24.42 16.45 -14.39
N ASN A 206 -24.53 15.17 -14.74
CA ASN A 206 -24.92 14.11 -13.81
C ASN A 206 -23.70 13.53 -13.07
N THR A 207 -23.93 12.63 -12.09
CA THR A 207 -22.85 12.00 -11.30
C THR A 207 -21.81 11.28 -12.16
N GLU A 208 -22.22 10.58 -13.21
CA GLU A 208 -21.32 9.85 -14.10
C GLU A 208 -20.44 10.78 -14.95
N GLU A 209 -21.00 11.87 -15.46
CA GLU A 209 -20.27 12.86 -16.26
C GLU A 209 -19.19 13.56 -15.43
N ILE A 210 -19.52 13.94 -14.19
CA ILE A 210 -18.56 14.53 -13.24
C ILE A 210 -17.43 13.53 -12.95
N ASP A 211 -17.79 12.29 -12.64
CA ASP A 211 -16.82 11.22 -12.39
C ASP A 211 -15.92 10.95 -13.60
N ASN A 212 -16.48 10.94 -14.81
CA ASN A 212 -15.72 10.72 -16.04
C ASN A 212 -14.76 11.87 -16.34
N ALA A 213 -15.11 13.12 -16.03
CA ALA A 213 -14.20 14.26 -16.11
C ALA A 213 -12.96 14.08 -15.20
N ILE A 214 -13.13 13.42 -14.06
CA ILE A 214 -12.04 13.09 -13.12
C ILE A 214 -11.26 11.87 -13.63
N ARG A 215 -11.94 10.74 -13.83
CA ARG A 215 -11.34 9.43 -14.19
C ARG A 215 -10.57 9.47 -15.50
N TYR A 216 -11.09 10.18 -16.50
CA TYR A 216 -10.50 10.26 -17.85
C TYR A 216 -9.75 11.58 -18.10
N GLY A 217 -9.81 12.53 -17.17
CA GLY A 217 -9.19 13.85 -17.29
C GLY A 217 -8.06 14.08 -16.29
N PHE A 218 -8.30 14.92 -15.28
CA PHE A 218 -7.25 15.41 -14.41
C PHE A 218 -6.85 14.44 -13.30
N GLY A 219 -7.72 13.51 -12.90
CA GLY A 219 -7.48 12.57 -11.80
C GLY A 219 -6.25 11.69 -12.03
N ILE A 220 -6.09 11.14 -13.23
CA ILE A 220 -4.92 10.29 -13.57
C ILE A 220 -3.60 11.09 -13.59
N ARG A 221 -3.65 12.39 -13.93
CA ARG A 221 -2.48 13.28 -13.85
C ARG A 221 -2.09 13.56 -12.40
N TRP A 222 -3.08 13.79 -11.54
CA TRP A 222 -2.85 14.04 -10.13
C TRP A 222 -2.31 12.82 -9.39
N ALA A 223 -2.79 11.62 -9.73
CA ALA A 223 -2.36 10.37 -9.10
C ALA A 223 -0.83 10.14 -9.19
N GLN A 224 -0.18 10.61 -10.26
CA GLN A 224 1.25 10.40 -10.48
C GLN A 224 2.13 11.63 -10.14
N MET A 225 1.59 12.86 -10.18
CA MET A 225 2.39 14.09 -10.08
C MET A 225 1.85 15.14 -9.08
N GLY A 226 0.62 15.02 -8.61
CA GLY A 226 -0.04 16.06 -7.82
C GLY A 226 -0.29 17.37 -8.60
N LEU A 227 -0.80 18.39 -7.90
CA LEU A 227 -1.26 19.64 -8.51
C LEU A 227 -0.12 20.52 -9.06
N PHE A 228 0.89 20.80 -8.22
CA PHE A 228 1.90 21.81 -8.54
C PHE A 228 2.85 21.37 -9.65
N GLU A 229 3.34 20.12 -9.64
CA GLU A 229 4.17 19.64 -10.76
C GLU A 229 3.35 19.56 -12.05
N THR A 230 2.07 19.18 -11.97
CA THR A 230 1.15 19.20 -13.13
C THR A 230 1.06 20.60 -13.77
N TYR A 231 0.97 21.65 -12.96
CA TYR A 231 0.93 23.03 -13.44
C TYR A 231 2.30 23.56 -13.85
N ARG A 232 3.38 23.08 -13.22
CA ARG A 232 4.74 23.41 -13.64
C ARG A 232 4.99 22.97 -15.07
N VAL A 233 4.62 21.74 -15.42
CA VAL A 233 4.72 21.21 -16.79
C VAL A 233 3.84 21.99 -17.75
N ALA A 234 2.63 22.39 -17.32
CA ALA A 234 1.75 23.23 -18.12
C ALA A 234 2.32 24.64 -18.39
N GLY A 235 3.25 25.13 -17.56
CA GLY A 235 4.00 26.37 -17.76
C GLY A 235 5.17 26.28 -18.76
N GLY A 236 5.43 25.12 -19.34
CA GLY A 236 6.55 24.90 -20.28
C GLY A 236 7.92 25.08 -19.63
N GLU A 237 8.96 25.34 -20.44
CA GLU A 237 10.34 25.49 -19.98
C GLU A 237 10.52 26.62 -18.93
N ALA A 238 9.67 27.65 -18.99
CA ALA A 238 9.68 28.75 -18.04
C ALA A 238 8.97 28.41 -16.70
N GLY A 239 8.34 27.24 -16.62
CA GLY A 239 7.82 26.62 -15.40
C GLY A 239 6.69 27.39 -14.71
N MET A 240 6.58 27.19 -13.39
CA MET A 240 5.44 27.67 -12.58
C MET A 240 5.24 29.19 -12.65
N ARG A 241 6.32 29.99 -12.69
CA ARG A 241 6.20 31.45 -12.77
C ARG A 241 5.50 31.88 -14.05
N HIS A 242 5.81 31.22 -15.17
CA HIS A 242 5.15 31.50 -16.45
C HIS A 242 3.69 31.07 -16.42
N PHE A 243 3.39 29.86 -15.92
CA PHE A 243 2.02 29.39 -15.72
C PHE A 243 1.19 30.40 -14.91
N MET A 244 1.72 30.88 -13.78
CA MET A 244 1.06 31.90 -12.95
C MET A 244 0.89 33.24 -13.67
N ALA A 245 1.84 33.67 -14.50
CA ALA A 245 1.70 34.91 -15.27
C ALA A 245 0.62 34.78 -16.36
N GLN A 246 0.55 33.62 -17.02
CA GLN A 246 -0.39 33.32 -18.09
C GLN A 246 -1.83 33.14 -17.57
N PHE A 247 -2.02 32.32 -16.54
CA PHE A 247 -3.34 31.93 -16.04
C PHE A 247 -3.76 32.66 -14.77
N GLY A 248 -2.85 33.35 -14.08
CA GLY A 248 -3.15 34.16 -12.89
C GLY A 248 -4.26 35.19 -13.08
N PRO A 249 -4.37 35.88 -14.25
CA PRO A 249 -5.51 36.76 -14.51
C PRO A 249 -6.88 36.06 -14.46
N ALA A 250 -6.97 34.79 -14.86
CA ALA A 250 -8.20 34.01 -14.84
C ALA A 250 -8.68 33.67 -13.41
N LEU A 251 -7.80 33.72 -12.40
CA LEU A 251 -8.18 33.54 -10.99
C LEU A 251 -9.14 34.64 -10.47
N LYS A 252 -9.27 35.75 -11.20
CA LYS A 252 -10.25 36.81 -10.89
C LYS A 252 -11.63 36.51 -11.47
N TRP A 253 -11.74 35.56 -12.40
CA TRP A 253 -13.02 35.19 -12.98
C TRP A 253 -13.85 34.44 -11.95
N PRO A 254 -15.18 34.62 -11.93
CA PRO A 254 -16.07 34.03 -10.94
C PRO A 254 -16.38 32.56 -11.27
N TRP A 255 -15.34 31.77 -11.60
CA TRP A 255 -15.50 30.38 -11.98
C TRP A 255 -15.89 29.52 -10.79
N THR A 256 -15.14 29.60 -9.69
CA THR A 256 -15.47 28.93 -8.44
C THR A 256 -14.91 29.76 -7.28
N LYS A 257 -15.68 29.88 -6.18
CA LYS A 257 -15.24 30.44 -4.88
C LYS A 257 -16.10 29.85 -3.78
N LEU A 258 -15.98 28.54 -3.58
CA LEU A 258 -16.91 27.78 -2.77
C LEU A 258 -16.77 28.11 -1.28
N MET A 259 -17.78 28.83 -0.77
CA MET A 259 -18.04 29.03 0.66
C MET A 259 -19.48 28.60 1.03
N ASP A 260 -20.24 28.14 0.04
CA ASP A 260 -21.65 27.77 0.17
C ASP A 260 -21.91 26.44 -0.54
N VAL A 261 -22.97 25.75 -0.13
CA VAL A 261 -23.43 24.47 -0.69
C VAL A 261 -24.91 24.59 -1.02
N PRO A 262 -25.43 23.84 -1.99
CA PRO A 262 -26.86 23.86 -2.20
C PRO A 262 -27.60 23.37 -0.96
N GLU A 263 -28.83 23.85 -0.78
CA GLU A 263 -29.72 23.32 0.26
C GLU A 263 -29.89 21.82 0.05
N PHE A 264 -29.58 21.04 1.09
CA PHE A 264 -29.59 19.58 1.08
C PHE A 264 -31.02 19.09 1.29
N THR A 265 -31.87 19.28 0.27
CA THR A 265 -33.27 18.82 0.32
C THR A 265 -33.38 17.33 0.04
N ASP A 266 -34.45 16.69 0.51
CA ASP A 266 -34.71 15.27 0.23
C ASP A 266 -34.73 15.00 -1.28
N GLU A 267 -35.26 15.92 -2.08
CA GLU A 267 -35.28 15.77 -3.55
C GLU A 267 -33.88 15.77 -4.17
N LEU A 268 -32.96 16.61 -3.67
CA LEU A 268 -31.57 16.62 -4.17
C LEU A 268 -30.83 15.35 -3.73
N VAL A 269 -31.07 14.88 -2.51
CA VAL A 269 -30.49 13.64 -1.98
C VAL A 269 -30.96 12.44 -2.79
N ASP A 270 -32.27 12.30 -3.00
CA ASP A 270 -32.86 11.20 -3.78
C ASP A 270 -32.35 11.24 -5.23
N MET A 271 -32.26 12.43 -5.85
CA MET A 271 -31.72 12.57 -7.19
C MET A 271 -30.26 12.10 -7.31
N ILE A 272 -29.40 12.47 -6.35
CA ILE A 272 -27.98 12.04 -6.36
C ILE A 272 -27.88 10.53 -6.08
N ALA A 273 -28.66 10.02 -5.13
CA ALA A 273 -28.69 8.61 -4.77
C ALA A 273 -29.12 7.73 -5.96
N ASP A 274 -30.23 8.08 -6.62
CA ASP A 274 -30.74 7.35 -7.79
C ASP A 274 -29.73 7.36 -8.95
N GLN A 275 -29.07 8.50 -9.22
CA GLN A 275 -28.03 8.58 -10.24
C GLN A 275 -26.80 7.73 -9.89
N SER A 276 -26.37 7.74 -8.62
CA SER A 276 -25.27 6.92 -8.11
C SER A 276 -25.56 5.41 -8.21
N ASP A 277 -26.78 5.00 -7.86
CA ASP A 277 -27.21 3.60 -7.92
C ASP A 277 -27.29 3.11 -9.37
N ALA A 278 -27.83 3.93 -10.26
CA ALA A 278 -27.86 3.64 -11.70
C ALA A 278 -26.45 3.47 -12.28
N GLN A 279 -25.52 4.36 -11.91
CA GLN A 279 -24.11 4.30 -12.32
C GLN A 279 -23.39 3.04 -11.80
N SER A 280 -23.72 2.59 -10.59
CA SER A 280 -23.10 1.42 -9.95
C SER A 280 -23.44 0.10 -10.66
N GLY A 281 -24.44 0.09 -11.56
CA GLY A 281 -24.74 -1.04 -12.42
C GLY A 281 -25.22 -2.29 -11.67
N GLY A 282 -25.79 -2.12 -10.47
CA GLY A 282 -26.30 -3.21 -9.63
C GLY A 282 -25.25 -4.00 -8.86
N LEU A 283 -23.98 -3.57 -8.87
CA LEU A 283 -22.93 -4.18 -8.04
C LEU A 283 -23.18 -3.91 -6.54
N THR A 284 -22.93 -4.90 -5.71
CA THR A 284 -22.90 -4.73 -4.26
C THR A 284 -21.71 -3.86 -3.84
N ILE A 285 -21.79 -3.23 -2.66
CA ILE A 285 -20.66 -2.45 -2.10
C ILE A 285 -19.38 -3.28 -2.01
N ARG A 286 -19.47 -4.57 -1.69
CA ARG A 286 -18.30 -5.46 -1.60
C ARG A 286 -17.66 -5.70 -2.97
N GLU A 287 -18.47 -5.86 -4.02
CA GLU A 287 -17.95 -5.99 -5.39
C GLU A 287 -17.32 -4.68 -5.87
N LEU A 288 -17.92 -3.53 -5.54
CA LEU A 288 -17.35 -2.21 -5.82
C LEU A 288 -16.02 -2.00 -5.10
N GLU A 289 -15.90 -2.40 -3.83
CA GLU A 289 -14.64 -2.36 -3.09
C GLU A 289 -13.57 -3.25 -3.70
N ARG A 290 -13.92 -4.50 -4.07
CA ARG A 290 -12.99 -5.40 -4.78
C ARG A 290 -12.52 -4.80 -6.11
N LYS A 291 -13.45 -4.23 -6.88
CA LYS A 291 -13.14 -3.56 -8.15
C LYS A 291 -12.22 -2.36 -7.93
N ARG A 292 -12.53 -1.49 -6.96
CA ARG A 292 -11.71 -0.33 -6.60
C ARG A 292 -10.31 -0.75 -6.21
N ASP A 293 -10.17 -1.71 -5.31
CA ASP A 293 -8.88 -2.13 -4.76
C ASP A 293 -7.99 -2.77 -5.83
N ASN A 294 -8.56 -3.60 -6.69
CA ASN A 294 -7.83 -4.17 -7.82
C ASN A 294 -7.30 -3.10 -8.77
N ASN A 295 -8.11 -2.07 -9.06
CA ASN A 295 -7.68 -0.94 -9.88
C ASN A 295 -6.56 -0.13 -9.19
N LEU A 296 -6.69 0.13 -7.89
CA LEU A 296 -5.67 0.83 -7.10
C LEU A 296 -4.34 0.06 -7.11
N ILE A 297 -4.37 -1.26 -6.93
CA ILE A 297 -3.19 -2.11 -6.98
C ILE A 297 -2.51 -2.01 -8.35
N ALA A 298 -3.25 -2.16 -9.44
CA ALA A 298 -2.70 -2.07 -10.79
C ALA A 298 -2.05 -0.69 -11.05
N MET A 299 -2.73 0.40 -10.66
CA MET A 299 -2.19 1.76 -10.80
C MET A 299 -0.92 1.97 -9.96
N MET A 300 -0.93 1.54 -8.70
CA MET A 300 0.20 1.70 -7.78
C MET A 300 1.40 0.85 -8.21
N ARG A 301 1.18 -0.36 -8.74
CA ARG A 301 2.24 -1.23 -9.28
C ARG A 301 2.84 -0.67 -10.57
N ALA A 302 2.04 -0.06 -11.44
CA ALA A 302 2.57 0.65 -12.61
C ALA A 302 3.49 1.81 -12.18
N LEU A 303 3.10 2.58 -11.16
CA LEU A 303 3.95 3.64 -10.59
C LEU A 303 5.19 3.07 -9.88
N LYS A 304 5.07 1.92 -9.23
CA LYS A 304 6.16 1.20 -8.55
C LYS A 304 7.26 0.82 -9.54
N GLN A 305 6.88 0.32 -10.71
CA GLN A 305 7.82 -0.01 -11.78
C GLN A 305 8.61 1.22 -12.27
N GLN A 306 8.00 2.40 -12.24
CA GLN A 306 8.64 3.67 -12.61
C GLN A 306 9.37 4.35 -11.44
N GLY A 307 9.24 3.84 -10.21
CA GLY A 307 9.83 4.43 -9.01
C GLY A 307 9.23 5.79 -8.62
N ASN A 308 7.96 6.06 -8.95
CA ASN A 308 7.32 7.37 -8.76
C ASN A 308 6.12 7.32 -7.80
N ALA A 309 5.76 8.48 -7.24
CA ALA A 309 4.58 8.68 -6.38
C ALA A 309 4.36 7.56 -5.34
N ALA A 310 3.15 7.04 -5.20
CA ALA A 310 2.85 5.93 -4.28
C ALA A 310 3.68 4.67 -4.55
N GLY A 311 4.07 4.45 -5.81
CA GLY A 311 4.95 3.35 -6.20
C GLY A 311 6.34 3.41 -5.58
N ARG A 312 6.90 4.62 -5.42
CA ARG A 312 8.17 4.82 -4.71
C ARG A 312 8.06 4.38 -3.25
N LEU A 313 6.96 4.73 -2.59
CA LEU A 313 6.72 4.36 -1.18
C LEU A 313 6.65 2.85 -1.00
N ILE A 314 6.04 2.13 -1.96
CA ILE A 314 6.02 0.67 -1.97
C ILE A 314 7.43 0.10 -2.11
N ASN A 315 8.26 0.65 -3.02
CA ASN A 315 9.65 0.22 -3.16
C ASN A 315 10.45 0.49 -1.87
N ASP A 316 10.31 1.67 -1.27
CA ASP A 316 11.01 2.01 -0.03
C ASP A 316 10.63 1.04 1.12
N HIS A 317 9.34 0.67 1.22
CA HIS A 317 8.88 -0.30 2.23
C HIS A 317 9.28 -1.75 1.90
N GLN A 318 9.15 -2.21 0.65
CA GLN A 318 9.42 -3.61 0.32
C GLN A 318 10.89 -3.99 0.57
N GLU A 319 11.82 -3.05 0.50
CA GLU A 319 13.23 -3.34 0.78
C GLU A 319 13.44 -3.77 2.25
N THR A 320 12.58 -3.34 3.17
CA THR A 320 12.61 -3.82 4.57
C THR A 320 12.03 -5.24 4.71
N LEU A 321 11.24 -5.68 3.72
CA LEU A 321 10.61 -7.00 3.64
C LEU A 321 11.45 -8.01 2.86
N ARG A 322 12.54 -7.56 2.22
CA ARG A 322 13.36 -8.41 1.36
C ARG A 322 13.97 -9.56 2.17
N PRO A 323 13.70 -10.83 1.81
CA PRO A 323 14.25 -11.96 2.55
C PRO A 323 15.75 -12.07 2.33
N VAL A 324 16.46 -12.51 3.36
CA VAL A 324 17.86 -12.95 3.25
C VAL A 324 17.85 -14.41 2.84
N LEU A 325 18.48 -14.74 1.73
CA LEU A 325 18.62 -16.12 1.29
C LEU A 325 19.68 -16.85 2.13
N GLU A 326 19.35 -18.05 2.57
CA GLU A 326 20.27 -18.96 3.26
C GLU A 326 20.75 -20.05 2.30
N ASP A 327 21.96 -20.58 2.53
CA ASP A 327 22.52 -21.69 1.75
C ASP A 327 21.78 -23.01 2.06
N THR A 328 20.60 -23.15 1.48
CA THR A 328 19.66 -24.27 1.66
C THR A 328 19.41 -25.00 0.35
N ALA A 329 18.96 -26.25 0.43
CA ALA A 329 18.61 -27.07 -0.72
C ALA A 329 17.15 -27.55 -0.59
N PRO A 330 16.18 -26.95 -1.32
CA PRO A 330 16.30 -25.85 -2.29
C PRO A 330 16.40 -24.47 -1.64
N LEU A 331 16.79 -23.46 -2.43
CA LEU A 331 16.66 -22.05 -2.07
C LEU A 331 15.21 -21.57 -2.24
N ILE A 332 14.66 -20.82 -1.28
CA ILE A 332 13.35 -20.16 -1.43
C ILE A 332 13.55 -18.77 -2.04
N THR A 333 13.60 -18.70 -3.36
CA THR A 333 13.98 -17.48 -4.10
C THR A 333 12.87 -16.47 -4.27
N ILE A 334 11.61 -16.92 -4.26
CA ILE A 334 10.43 -16.06 -4.35
C ILE A 334 9.42 -16.55 -3.33
N ASN A 335 8.77 -15.61 -2.65
CA ASN A 335 7.55 -15.82 -1.89
C ASN A 335 6.72 -14.55 -2.04
N ARG A 336 5.53 -14.65 -2.66
CA ARG A 336 4.68 -13.49 -2.96
C ARG A 336 3.23 -13.89 -3.19
N SER A 337 2.33 -12.90 -3.18
CA SER A 337 1.01 -13.05 -3.80
C SER A 337 1.07 -12.71 -5.29
N ILE A 338 0.30 -13.43 -6.11
CA ILE A 338 0.13 -13.11 -7.53
C ILE A 338 -0.70 -11.82 -7.63
N PRO A 339 -0.17 -10.76 -8.25
CA PRO A 339 -0.88 -9.49 -8.31
C PRO A 339 -1.94 -9.49 -9.42
N VAL A 340 -2.97 -8.67 -9.25
CA VAL A 340 -4.10 -8.61 -10.20
C VAL A 340 -3.70 -8.13 -11.61
N ASP A 341 -2.63 -7.34 -11.76
CA ASP A 341 -2.11 -6.91 -13.07
C ASP A 341 -1.32 -8.00 -13.81
N TRP A 342 -1.25 -9.21 -13.24
CA TRP A 342 -0.65 -10.38 -13.87
C TRP A 342 -1.68 -11.35 -14.45
N THR A 343 -2.97 -11.16 -14.15
CA THR A 343 -4.03 -12.04 -14.65
C THR A 343 -4.64 -11.55 -15.95
N ASP A 344 -5.11 -12.48 -16.77
CA ASP A 344 -5.88 -12.22 -17.98
C ASP A 344 -7.36 -11.92 -17.68
N TYR A 345 -8.17 -11.80 -18.74
CA TYR A 345 -9.61 -11.54 -18.62
C TYR A 345 -10.41 -12.70 -17.99
N ASN A 346 -9.82 -13.90 -17.88
CA ASN A 346 -10.40 -15.05 -17.18
C ASN A 346 -9.98 -15.11 -15.71
N GLY A 347 -9.09 -14.22 -15.27
CA GLY A 347 -8.52 -14.23 -13.93
C GLY A 347 -7.38 -15.25 -13.74
N HIS A 348 -6.85 -15.81 -14.84
CA HIS A 348 -5.69 -16.70 -14.82
C HIS A 348 -4.41 -15.92 -15.00
N MET A 349 -3.34 -16.28 -14.29
CA MET A 349 -2.02 -15.70 -14.48
C MET A 349 -1.58 -15.89 -15.94
N ASN A 350 -1.22 -14.79 -16.60
CA ASN A 350 -0.80 -14.83 -18.00
C ASN A 350 0.51 -15.63 -18.17
N GLU A 351 0.65 -16.36 -19.28
CA GLU A 351 1.78 -17.25 -19.56
C GLU A 351 3.15 -16.55 -19.49
N GLY A 352 3.22 -15.28 -19.87
CA GLY A 352 4.42 -14.47 -19.80
C GLY A 352 4.83 -14.11 -18.37
N ARG A 353 3.88 -14.08 -17.43
CA ARG A 353 4.14 -13.76 -16.01
C ARG A 353 4.77 -14.92 -15.26
N TYR A 354 4.57 -16.16 -15.70
CA TYR A 354 5.37 -17.28 -15.21
C TYR A 354 6.83 -17.14 -15.66
N GLY A 355 7.08 -16.71 -16.90
CA GLY A 355 8.44 -16.38 -17.33
C GLY A 355 9.07 -15.30 -16.45
N GLN A 356 8.29 -14.27 -16.10
CA GLN A 356 8.74 -13.22 -15.19
C GLN A 356 9.07 -13.76 -13.79
N ILE A 357 8.20 -14.55 -13.15
CA ILE A 357 8.47 -15.05 -11.78
C ILE A 357 9.71 -15.95 -11.72
N PHE A 358 9.98 -16.73 -12.78
CA PHE A 358 11.21 -17.53 -12.86
C PHE A 358 12.44 -16.70 -13.16
N SER A 359 12.32 -15.63 -13.96
CA SER A 359 13.39 -14.64 -14.13
C SER A 359 13.74 -13.96 -12.81
N ASP A 360 12.73 -13.53 -12.05
CA ASP A 360 12.93 -12.92 -10.72
C ASP A 360 13.59 -13.93 -9.75
N ALA A 361 13.20 -15.22 -9.82
CA ALA A 361 13.83 -16.28 -9.03
C ALA A 361 15.31 -16.49 -9.39
N ALA A 362 15.66 -16.46 -10.68
CA ALA A 362 17.05 -16.53 -11.14
C ALA A 362 17.85 -15.29 -10.72
N ASP A 363 17.26 -14.09 -10.76
CA ASP A 363 17.86 -12.86 -10.25
C ASP A 363 18.15 -12.96 -8.75
N ALA A 364 17.27 -13.59 -7.98
CA ALA A 364 17.50 -13.86 -6.56
C ALA A 364 18.70 -14.80 -6.34
N VAL A 365 18.82 -15.87 -7.13
CA VAL A 365 20.01 -16.75 -7.11
C VAL A 365 21.28 -15.96 -7.47
N MET A 366 21.25 -15.16 -8.54
CA MET A 366 22.39 -14.36 -8.98
C MET A 366 22.86 -13.39 -7.90
N ASN A 367 21.92 -12.67 -7.27
CA ASN A 367 22.25 -11.79 -6.15
C ASN A 367 22.88 -12.57 -4.99
N HIS A 368 22.33 -13.75 -4.64
CA HIS A 368 22.84 -14.60 -3.55
C HIS A 368 24.26 -15.11 -3.77
N VAL A 369 24.61 -15.43 -5.02
CA VAL A 369 25.98 -15.88 -5.36
C VAL A 369 26.98 -14.74 -5.55
N GLY A 370 26.57 -13.49 -5.34
CA GLY A 370 27.42 -12.31 -5.46
C GLY A 370 27.43 -11.67 -6.86
N ALA A 371 26.65 -12.19 -7.82
CA ALA A 371 26.40 -11.55 -9.11
C ALA A 371 25.33 -10.44 -9.00
N ASN A 372 25.52 -9.55 -8.02
CA ASN A 372 24.57 -8.50 -7.64
C ASN A 372 24.72 -7.21 -8.48
N ALA A 373 24.01 -6.15 -8.09
CA ALA A 373 24.07 -4.86 -8.80
C ALA A 373 25.48 -4.26 -8.92
N GLU A 374 26.35 -4.43 -7.91
CA GLU A 374 27.75 -3.97 -7.96
C GLU A 374 28.57 -4.78 -8.96
N TYR A 375 28.36 -6.11 -9.00
CA TYR A 375 28.98 -7.01 -9.96
C TYR A 375 28.60 -6.67 -11.41
N ILE A 376 27.31 -6.36 -11.64
CA ILE A 376 26.78 -5.89 -12.93
C ILE A 376 27.40 -4.55 -13.32
N LYS A 377 27.47 -3.60 -12.38
CA LYS A 377 28.11 -2.30 -12.61
C LYS A 377 29.60 -2.43 -12.93
N ALA A 378 30.28 -3.44 -12.38
CA ALA A 378 31.66 -3.79 -12.69
C ALA A 378 31.83 -4.49 -14.05
N GLY A 379 30.76 -4.65 -14.83
CA GLY A 379 30.81 -5.15 -16.20
C GLY A 379 30.69 -6.66 -16.33
N ASN A 380 30.15 -7.36 -15.33
CA ASN A 380 30.01 -8.83 -15.34
C ASN A 380 28.56 -9.24 -15.01
N SER A 381 28.01 -10.24 -15.69
CA SER A 381 26.65 -10.72 -15.43
C SER A 381 26.41 -12.12 -16.01
N TYR A 382 25.31 -12.76 -15.64
CA TYR A 382 24.81 -13.94 -16.35
C TYR A 382 23.60 -13.55 -17.21
N PHE A 383 23.54 -14.10 -18.43
CA PHE A 383 22.37 -13.97 -19.30
C PHE A 383 21.71 -15.31 -19.52
N THR A 384 20.37 -15.31 -19.48
CA THR A 384 19.54 -16.45 -19.89
C THR A 384 19.76 -16.74 -21.37
N ALA A 385 20.22 -17.96 -21.67
CA ALA A 385 20.42 -18.47 -23.02
C ALA A 385 19.28 -19.41 -23.45
N GLU A 386 18.67 -20.12 -22.50
CA GLU A 386 17.55 -21.04 -22.74
C GLU A 386 16.63 -21.07 -21.52
N THR A 387 15.33 -21.23 -21.78
CA THR A 387 14.32 -21.40 -20.74
C THR A 387 13.26 -22.38 -21.24
N THR A 388 12.96 -23.41 -20.45
CA THR A 388 11.87 -24.35 -20.71
C THR A 388 10.89 -24.30 -19.55
N ILE A 389 9.69 -23.77 -19.78
CA ILE A 389 8.63 -23.68 -18.78
C ILE A 389 7.58 -24.77 -19.03
N LYS A 390 7.14 -25.43 -17.97
CA LYS A 390 5.96 -26.29 -17.97
C LYS A 390 4.89 -25.66 -17.08
N TYR A 391 3.73 -25.42 -17.65
CA TYR A 391 2.53 -24.97 -16.95
C TYR A 391 1.72 -26.21 -16.56
N LEU A 392 1.54 -26.45 -15.26
CA LEU A 392 0.88 -27.66 -14.77
C LEU A 392 -0.53 -27.34 -14.28
N ILE A 393 -0.69 -26.24 -13.53
CA ILE A 393 -1.95 -25.82 -12.92
C ILE A 393 -2.08 -24.31 -13.09
N GLU A 394 -3.31 -23.86 -13.37
CA GLU A 394 -3.66 -22.44 -13.42
C GLU A 394 -3.53 -21.78 -12.04
N SER A 395 -3.10 -20.53 -12.03
CA SER A 395 -2.99 -19.73 -10.80
C SER A 395 -3.72 -18.40 -10.94
N HIS A 396 -4.17 -17.85 -9.81
CA HIS A 396 -5.08 -16.71 -9.77
C HIS A 396 -4.55 -15.54 -8.95
N ALA A 397 -5.12 -14.34 -9.17
CA ALA A 397 -4.80 -13.16 -8.37
C ALA A 397 -5.08 -13.40 -6.87
N GLY A 398 -4.16 -12.93 -6.03
CA GLY A 398 -4.22 -13.08 -4.58
C GLY A 398 -3.75 -14.45 -4.06
N GLU A 399 -3.48 -15.42 -4.93
CA GLU A 399 -2.90 -16.70 -4.53
C GLU A 399 -1.44 -16.51 -4.10
N GLN A 400 -1.08 -17.10 -2.96
CA GLN A 400 0.29 -17.07 -2.44
C GLN A 400 1.11 -18.20 -3.05
N VAL A 401 2.28 -17.85 -3.57
CA VAL A 401 3.17 -18.75 -4.28
C VAL A 401 4.60 -18.58 -3.82
N ARG A 402 5.33 -19.70 -3.76
CA ARG A 402 6.78 -19.71 -3.54
C ARG A 402 7.51 -20.37 -4.71
N VAL A 403 8.74 -19.94 -4.97
CA VAL A 403 9.62 -20.58 -5.95
C VAL A 403 10.81 -21.20 -5.23
N GLU A 404 10.90 -22.52 -5.32
CA GLU A 404 12.01 -23.33 -4.86
C GLU A 404 13.03 -23.47 -6.01
N SER A 405 14.25 -23.00 -5.80
CA SER A 405 15.31 -22.97 -6.82
C SER A 405 16.47 -23.88 -6.45
N ARG A 406 16.90 -24.71 -7.40
CA ARG A 406 18.10 -25.54 -7.30
C ARG A 406 19.07 -25.19 -8.41
N ILE A 407 20.34 -25.03 -8.07
CA ILE A 407 21.43 -24.93 -9.04
C ILE A 407 21.80 -26.36 -9.47
N THR A 408 21.45 -26.73 -10.69
CA THR A 408 21.69 -28.07 -11.25
C THR A 408 22.99 -28.16 -12.06
N LEU A 409 23.56 -27.01 -12.44
CA LEU A 409 24.89 -26.91 -13.04
C LEU A 409 25.55 -25.59 -12.62
N GLY A 410 26.75 -25.68 -12.09
CA GLY A 410 27.61 -24.52 -11.82
C GLY A 410 29.04 -24.89 -12.21
N GLU A 411 29.41 -24.68 -13.48
CA GLU A 411 30.72 -25.09 -13.98
C GLU A 411 31.28 -24.07 -14.97
N GLY A 412 32.45 -23.52 -14.65
CA GLY A 412 33.11 -22.52 -15.47
C GLY A 412 32.21 -21.28 -15.67
N LYS A 413 31.74 -21.08 -16.90
CA LYS A 413 30.86 -19.94 -17.27
C LYS A 413 29.37 -20.29 -17.33
N LYS A 414 29.00 -21.53 -17.00
CA LYS A 414 27.65 -22.06 -17.15
C LYS A 414 26.96 -22.11 -15.78
N LEU A 415 25.73 -21.62 -15.74
CA LEU A 415 24.84 -21.73 -14.60
C LEU A 415 23.51 -22.30 -15.09
N ARG A 416 23.01 -23.36 -14.46
CA ARG A 416 21.66 -23.89 -14.74
C ARG A 416 20.88 -23.93 -13.44
N CYS A 417 19.69 -23.36 -13.46
CA CYS A 417 18.76 -23.35 -12.34
C CYS A 417 17.51 -24.13 -12.73
N PHE A 418 17.06 -25.00 -11.85
CA PHE A 418 15.75 -25.62 -11.92
C PHE A 418 14.85 -25.00 -10.86
N HIS A 419 13.72 -24.48 -11.29
CA HIS A 419 12.76 -23.76 -10.46
C HIS A 419 11.44 -24.51 -10.39
N GLU A 420 10.89 -24.61 -9.19
CA GLU A 420 9.57 -25.16 -8.91
C GLU A 420 8.70 -24.08 -8.27
N MET A 421 7.68 -23.62 -8.97
CA MET A 421 6.67 -22.73 -8.43
C MET A 421 5.57 -23.56 -7.76
N LYS A 422 5.37 -23.33 -6.46
CA LYS A 422 4.40 -24.06 -5.64
C LYS A 422 3.40 -23.10 -4.98
N ARG A 423 2.17 -23.58 -4.81
CA ARG A 423 1.16 -22.92 -3.99
C ARG A 423 1.56 -23.01 -2.52
N GLU A 424 1.47 -21.89 -1.80
CA GLU A 424 1.94 -21.84 -0.42
C GLU A 424 1.05 -22.65 0.53
N SER A 425 -0.26 -22.68 0.29
CA SER A 425 -1.24 -23.28 1.21
C SER A 425 -1.18 -24.81 1.32
N ASP A 426 -0.80 -25.51 0.26
CA ASP A 426 -0.81 -26.98 0.18
C ASP A 426 0.47 -27.58 -0.43
N GLY A 427 1.38 -26.75 -0.94
CA GLY A 427 2.62 -27.19 -1.59
C GLY A 427 2.41 -27.76 -2.99
N GLU A 428 1.23 -27.59 -3.60
CA GLU A 428 0.93 -28.10 -4.93
C GLU A 428 1.83 -27.45 -5.99
N LEU A 429 2.36 -28.25 -6.92
CA LEU A 429 3.28 -27.80 -7.95
C LEU A 429 2.50 -27.17 -9.11
N LEU A 430 2.65 -25.85 -9.28
CA LEU A 430 1.92 -25.07 -10.26
C LEU A 430 2.63 -25.00 -11.61
N ALA A 431 3.95 -24.80 -11.58
CA ALA A 431 4.79 -24.71 -12.78
C ALA A 431 6.25 -25.05 -12.48
N THR A 432 6.98 -25.45 -13.51
CA THR A 432 8.43 -25.66 -13.42
C THR A 432 9.16 -24.89 -14.51
N CYS A 433 10.39 -24.46 -14.22
CA CYS A 433 11.26 -23.83 -15.20
C CYS A 433 12.67 -24.42 -15.13
N ASP A 434 13.17 -24.89 -16.26
CA ASP A 434 14.57 -25.23 -16.44
C ASP A 434 15.26 -24.08 -17.21
N GLN A 435 16.15 -23.37 -16.53
CA GLN A 435 16.76 -22.14 -17.02
C GLN A 435 18.28 -22.29 -17.12
N PHE A 436 18.80 -22.10 -18.32
CA PHE A 436 20.24 -22.14 -18.60
C PHE A 436 20.78 -20.73 -18.87
N MET A 437 21.83 -20.38 -18.15
CA MET A 437 22.48 -19.08 -18.18
C MET A 437 23.97 -19.19 -18.47
N LEU A 438 24.51 -18.16 -19.11
CA LEU A 438 25.92 -18.02 -19.41
C LEU A 438 26.47 -16.75 -18.79
N HIS A 439 27.60 -16.84 -18.11
CA HIS A 439 28.34 -15.68 -17.65
C HIS A 439 28.94 -14.93 -18.85
N VAL A 440 28.81 -13.60 -18.82
CA VAL A 440 29.14 -12.66 -19.89
C VAL A 440 29.84 -11.44 -19.30
N ASN A 441 30.89 -10.99 -19.97
CA ASN A 441 31.47 -9.68 -19.74
C ASN A 441 30.68 -8.64 -20.57
N LEU A 442 30.12 -7.63 -19.90
CA LEU A 442 29.20 -6.65 -20.49
C LEU A 442 29.87 -5.70 -21.48
N GLU A 443 31.18 -5.47 -21.34
CA GLU A 443 31.96 -4.63 -22.26
C GLU A 443 32.21 -5.36 -23.59
N SER A 444 32.78 -6.56 -23.53
CA SER A 444 33.08 -7.37 -24.72
C SER A 444 31.86 -8.08 -25.31
N ARG A 445 30.76 -8.17 -24.55
CA ARG A 445 29.54 -8.94 -24.86
C ARG A 445 29.82 -10.41 -25.21
N LYS A 446 30.91 -10.96 -24.66
CA LYS A 446 31.33 -12.35 -24.87
C LYS A 446 31.24 -13.14 -23.58
N SER A 447 30.96 -14.43 -23.71
CA SER A 447 30.91 -15.34 -22.57
C SER A 447 32.32 -15.62 -22.05
N CYS A 448 32.52 -15.41 -20.75
CA CYS A 448 33.78 -15.58 -20.03
C CYS A 448 33.53 -16.25 -18.66
N PRO A 449 34.55 -16.79 -17.99
CA PRO A 449 34.41 -17.22 -16.60
C PRO A 449 33.96 -16.07 -15.68
N PRO A 450 33.18 -16.35 -14.61
CA PRO A 450 32.90 -15.41 -13.54
C PRO A 450 34.14 -15.10 -12.71
N LEU A 451 34.09 -14.04 -11.90
CA LEU A 451 35.13 -13.78 -10.90
C LEU A 451 35.13 -14.88 -9.82
N ASP A 452 36.29 -15.15 -9.23
CA ASP A 452 36.51 -16.31 -8.35
C ASP A 452 35.48 -16.41 -7.21
N HIS A 453 35.16 -15.31 -6.54
CA HIS A 453 34.18 -15.33 -5.44
C HIS A 453 32.76 -15.77 -5.89
N VAL A 454 32.30 -15.34 -7.07
CA VAL A 454 31.00 -15.77 -7.64
C VAL A 454 31.09 -17.22 -8.09
N LYS A 455 32.20 -17.58 -8.74
CA LYS A 455 32.47 -18.93 -9.22
C LYS A 455 32.41 -19.94 -8.07
N ASP A 456 33.19 -19.70 -7.01
CA ASP A 456 33.33 -20.59 -5.85
C ASP A 456 31.98 -20.75 -5.13
N LYS A 457 31.19 -19.67 -5.03
CA LYS A 457 29.86 -19.70 -4.42
C LYS A 457 28.85 -20.49 -5.24
N VAL A 458 28.85 -20.32 -6.57
CA VAL A 458 28.02 -21.11 -7.50
C VAL A 458 28.38 -22.60 -7.43
N GLU A 459 29.66 -22.94 -7.48
CA GLU A 459 30.15 -24.33 -7.42
C GLU A 459 29.79 -24.99 -6.08
N SER A 460 29.94 -24.27 -4.98
CA SER A 460 29.56 -24.72 -3.64
C SER A 460 28.06 -25.03 -3.53
N LEU A 461 27.19 -24.12 -3.99
CA LEU A 461 25.75 -24.33 -3.98
C LEU A 461 25.30 -25.43 -4.95
N ALA A 462 25.92 -25.53 -6.12
CA ALA A 462 25.64 -26.62 -7.06
C ALA A 462 25.95 -27.99 -6.43
N LYS A 463 27.07 -28.10 -5.71
CA LYS A 463 27.42 -29.31 -4.96
C LYS A 463 26.40 -29.61 -3.85
N LEU A 464 26.05 -28.60 -3.05
CA LEU A 464 25.03 -28.74 -2.00
C LEU A 464 23.70 -29.26 -2.56
N HIS A 465 23.24 -28.71 -3.69
CA HIS A 465 21.99 -29.10 -4.32
C HIS A 465 22.03 -30.47 -5.01
N ALA A 466 23.21 -30.97 -5.39
CA ALA A 466 23.36 -32.30 -5.97
C ALA A 466 23.31 -33.42 -4.90
N GLU A 467 23.59 -33.08 -3.63
CA GLU A 467 23.60 -34.00 -2.50
C GLU A 467 22.23 -34.13 -1.80
N ALA A 468 21.28 -33.24 -2.10
CA ALA A 468 19.92 -33.18 -1.55
C ALA A 468 18.86 -33.69 -2.53
#